data_AF-A0A9E8SE16-F1
#
_entry.id   AF-A0A9E8SE16-F1
#
_cell.length_a   1.000
_cell.length_b   1.000
_cell.length_c   1.000
_cell.angle_alpha   90.00
_cell.angle_beta   90.00
_cell.angle_gamma   90.00
#
_symmetry.space_group_name_H-M   'P 1'
#
loop_
_entity.id
_entity.type
_entity.pdbx_description
1 polymer ?
#
loop_
_entity_poly.entity_id
_entity_poly.type
_entity_poly.pdbx_seq_one_letter_code
_entity_poly.pdbx_strand_id
1 'polypeptide(L)'
;MTENNQLTIKFGGDGNIKVETLTDFLDEYKNLLYLINTELGYKSDDLVIEVSPPENGSFKIKIKSKYKDLILDKIGDLSVGVLLGLIAIYSANVGGKKDLEEIKSILEQKQIQNTDVPKIVYNIYQNYGAQQKIQQTFIIVNNDDNITDLKIENKEREIISIPKSEFNNVIENLSVSEIESIPESDILSDEAILIIKTIHFEGQAKWAFIFRGYPIKASIKDTDFINRLNNEAFRKGDALKVILSELVITMKVYKRI
;
A
#
# COMPACT_ATOMS: atom_id res chain seq x y z
N MET A 1 -8.96 12.23 -28.23
CA MET A 1 -7.60 12.06 -27.66
C MET A 1 -7.70 10.95 -26.65
N THR A 2 -6.98 9.84 -26.82
CA THR A 2 -6.93 8.78 -25.80
C THR A 2 -6.18 9.31 -24.59
N GLU A 3 -6.89 9.46 -23.48
CA GLU A 3 -6.35 9.92 -22.20
C GLU A 3 -5.41 8.85 -21.63
N ASN A 4 -4.10 9.12 -21.60
CA ASN A 4 -3.09 8.23 -21.04
C ASN A 4 -3.17 8.15 -19.51
N ASN A 5 -3.80 9.15 -18.89
CA ASN A 5 -3.94 9.34 -17.45
C ASN A 5 -5.13 8.57 -16.83
N GLN A 6 -5.63 7.56 -17.51
CA GLN A 6 -6.73 6.73 -17.04
C GLN A 6 -6.33 5.24 -17.02
N LEU A 7 -6.75 4.55 -15.97
CA LEU A 7 -6.60 3.11 -15.79
C LEU A 7 -7.96 2.47 -15.55
N THR A 8 -8.14 1.24 -16.01
CA THR A 8 -9.27 0.39 -15.59
C THR A 8 -8.72 -0.70 -14.69
N ILE A 9 -9.23 -0.75 -13.46
CA ILE A 9 -8.96 -1.85 -12.53
C ILE A 9 -10.12 -2.82 -12.64
N LYS A 10 -9.83 -4.11 -12.81
CA LYS A 10 -10.84 -5.18 -12.81
C LYS A 10 -10.48 -6.22 -11.76
N PHE A 11 -11.45 -6.52 -10.90
CA PHE A 11 -11.41 -7.68 -10.03
C PHE A 11 -12.11 -8.83 -10.74
N GLY A 12 -11.37 -9.90 -11.02
CA GLY A 12 -11.94 -11.12 -11.60
C GLY A 12 -12.83 -11.86 -10.61
N GLY A 13 -13.73 -12.70 -11.13
CA GLY A 13 -14.73 -13.46 -10.37
C GLY A 13 -16.12 -13.28 -10.96
N ASP A 14 -17.15 -13.40 -10.12
CA ASP A 14 -18.56 -13.31 -10.53
C ASP A 14 -19.07 -11.86 -10.71
N GLY A 15 -18.16 -10.87 -10.71
CA GLY A 15 -18.47 -9.45 -10.92
C GLY A 15 -18.97 -8.70 -9.68
N ASN A 16 -19.08 -9.37 -8.53
CA ASN A 16 -19.41 -8.76 -7.24
C ASN A 16 -18.14 -8.59 -6.38
N ILE A 17 -17.98 -7.43 -5.76
CA ILE A 17 -16.91 -7.15 -4.79
C ILE A 17 -17.52 -6.69 -3.46
N LYS A 18 -16.92 -7.11 -2.35
CA LYS A 18 -17.33 -6.61 -1.02
C LYS A 18 -17.07 -5.11 -0.93
N VAL A 19 -17.96 -4.39 -0.24
CA VAL A 19 -17.83 -2.92 -0.11
C VAL A 19 -16.52 -2.57 0.59
N GLU A 20 -16.19 -3.29 1.66
CA GLU A 20 -14.96 -3.10 2.44
C GLU A 20 -13.71 -3.32 1.57
N THR A 21 -13.69 -4.39 0.77
CA THR A 21 -12.58 -4.68 -0.14
C THR A 21 -12.38 -3.57 -1.17
N LEU A 22 -13.47 -3.04 -1.75
CA LEU A 22 -13.40 -1.93 -2.69
C LEU A 22 -12.90 -0.65 -2.01
N THR A 23 -13.47 -0.27 -0.85
CA THR A 23 -13.11 0.98 -0.17
C THR A 23 -11.69 0.96 0.35
N ASP A 24 -11.24 -0.16 0.94
CA ASP A 24 -9.90 -0.31 1.48
C ASP A 24 -8.87 -0.32 0.34
N PHE A 25 -9.17 -1.02 -0.77
CA PHE A 25 -8.32 -1.01 -1.96
C PHE A 25 -8.16 0.42 -2.50
N LEU A 26 -9.27 1.15 -2.66
CA LEU A 26 -9.25 2.52 -3.18
C LEU A 26 -8.47 3.47 -2.28
N ASP A 27 -8.56 3.31 -0.95
CA ASP A 27 -7.80 4.15 -0.02
C ASP A 27 -6.30 3.91 -0.15
N GLU A 28 -5.85 2.65 -0.15
CA GLU A 28 -4.42 2.34 -0.28
C GLU A 28 -3.88 2.68 -1.67
N TYR A 29 -4.68 2.50 -2.71
CA TYR A 29 -4.31 2.88 -4.08
C TYR A 29 -4.16 4.42 -4.21
N LYS A 30 -5.06 5.19 -3.60
CA LYS A 30 -4.97 6.66 -3.52
C LYS A 30 -3.71 7.08 -2.75
N ASN A 31 -3.42 6.44 -1.62
CA ASN A 31 -2.24 6.74 -0.82
C ASN A 31 -0.93 6.44 -1.59
N LEU A 32 -0.91 5.37 -2.39
CA LEU A 32 0.22 5.05 -3.27
C LEU A 32 0.41 6.11 -4.36
N LEU A 33 -0.68 6.57 -4.99
CA LEU A 33 -0.65 7.63 -5.99
C LEU A 33 -0.14 8.97 -5.42
N TYR A 34 -0.52 9.31 -4.18
CA TYR A 34 0.02 10.49 -3.51
C TYR A 34 1.52 10.38 -3.21
N LEU A 35 1.97 9.19 -2.79
CA LEU A 35 3.39 8.92 -2.61
C LEU A 35 4.15 9.09 -3.94
N ILE A 36 3.64 8.51 -5.02
CA ILE A 36 4.19 8.70 -6.37
C ILE A 36 4.28 10.19 -6.70
N ASN A 37 3.21 10.96 -6.47
CA ASN A 37 3.19 12.39 -6.76
C ASN A 37 4.24 13.19 -5.96
N THR A 38 4.45 12.82 -4.69
CA THR A 38 5.48 13.42 -3.84
C THR A 38 6.90 13.11 -4.32
N GLU A 39 7.14 11.89 -4.78
CA GLU A 39 8.42 11.48 -5.37
C GLU A 39 8.70 12.16 -6.72
N LEU A 40 7.64 12.60 -7.41
CA LEU A 40 7.72 13.46 -8.60
C LEU A 40 8.01 14.94 -8.25
N GLY A 41 8.07 15.29 -6.97
CA GLY A 41 8.36 16.65 -6.49
C GLY A 41 7.12 17.54 -6.28
N TYR A 42 5.92 16.96 -6.25
CA TYR A 42 4.65 17.68 -6.08
C TYR A 42 4.01 17.41 -4.72
N LYS A 43 3.01 18.21 -4.32
CA LYS A 43 2.24 17.95 -3.09
C LYS A 43 1.16 16.92 -3.34
N SER A 44 0.74 16.19 -2.30
CA SER A 44 -0.33 15.20 -2.44
C SER A 44 -1.63 15.80 -2.99
N ASP A 45 -1.96 17.04 -2.61
CA ASP A 45 -3.17 17.74 -3.06
C ASP A 45 -3.07 18.37 -4.46
N ASP A 46 -1.93 18.21 -5.14
CA ASP A 46 -1.75 18.61 -6.54
C ASP A 46 -2.29 17.55 -7.52
N LEU A 47 -2.56 16.33 -7.03
CA LEU A 47 -3.12 15.22 -7.80
C LEU A 47 -4.62 15.05 -7.49
N VAL A 48 -5.43 15.06 -8.54
CA VAL A 48 -6.86 14.76 -8.48
C VAL A 48 -7.07 13.33 -8.97
N ILE A 49 -7.67 12.49 -8.12
CA ILE A 49 -7.98 11.09 -8.42
C ILE A 49 -9.49 10.94 -8.44
N GLU A 50 -10.05 10.58 -9.59
CA GLU A 50 -11.48 10.40 -9.81
C GLU A 50 -11.77 8.93 -10.12
N VAL A 51 -12.79 8.36 -9.48
CA VAL A 51 -13.26 6.99 -9.75
C VAL A 51 -14.60 7.07 -10.47
N SER A 52 -14.69 6.42 -11.63
CA SER A 52 -15.97 6.27 -12.34
C SER A 52 -16.85 5.22 -11.65
N PRO A 53 -18.18 5.28 -11.80
CA PRO A 53 -19.07 4.24 -11.27
C PRO A 53 -18.63 2.84 -11.70
N PRO A 54 -18.66 1.85 -10.79
CA PRO A 54 -18.20 0.51 -11.10
C PRO A 54 -19.15 -0.20 -12.08
N GLU A 55 -18.57 -0.93 -13.03
CA GLU A 55 -19.27 -1.78 -14.00
C GLU A 55 -18.73 -3.21 -13.88
N ASN A 56 -19.54 -4.16 -13.38
CA ASN A 56 -19.20 -5.58 -13.27
C ASN A 56 -17.84 -5.87 -12.59
N GLY A 57 -17.60 -5.33 -11.38
CA GLY A 57 -16.34 -5.54 -10.66
C GLY A 57 -15.14 -4.77 -11.26
N SER A 58 -15.38 -3.88 -12.22
CA SER A 58 -14.37 -2.98 -12.76
C SER A 58 -14.70 -1.51 -12.49
N PHE A 59 -13.69 -0.67 -12.43
CA PHE A 59 -13.86 0.78 -12.33
C PHE A 59 -12.70 1.49 -13.00
N LYS A 60 -13.00 2.68 -13.53
CA LYS A 60 -12.01 3.55 -14.18
C LYS A 60 -11.49 4.55 -13.18
N ILE A 61 -10.18 4.59 -13.00
CA ILE A 61 -9.48 5.61 -12.21
C ILE A 61 -8.88 6.60 -13.19
N LYS A 62 -9.27 7.87 -13.06
CA LYS A 62 -8.71 8.98 -13.82
C LYS A 62 -7.84 9.83 -12.90
N ILE A 63 -6.62 10.10 -13.33
CA ILE A 63 -5.62 10.83 -12.56
C ILE A 63 -5.32 12.11 -13.31
N LYS A 64 -5.47 13.26 -12.66
CA LYS A 64 -5.21 14.57 -13.29
C LYS A 64 -4.39 15.44 -12.38
N SER A 65 -3.67 16.37 -12.98
CA SER A 65 -3.16 17.51 -12.23
C SER A 65 -4.31 18.43 -11.83
N LYS A 66 -4.23 19.00 -10.63
CA LYS A 66 -5.07 20.12 -10.20
C LYS A 66 -4.82 21.37 -11.05
N TYR A 67 -3.63 21.49 -11.63
CA TYR A 67 -3.23 22.60 -12.47
C TYR A 67 -3.58 22.33 -13.94
N LYS A 68 -4.09 23.36 -14.62
CA LYS A 68 -4.46 23.29 -16.05
C LYS A 68 -3.30 23.63 -17.00
N ASP A 69 -2.09 23.80 -16.49
CA ASP A 69 -0.92 24.15 -17.28
C ASP A 69 -0.40 22.94 -18.07
N LEU A 70 -0.10 23.12 -19.36
CA LEU A 70 0.30 22.06 -20.31
C LEU A 70 1.47 21.17 -19.87
N ILE A 71 2.40 21.69 -19.04
CA ILE A 71 3.53 20.92 -18.50
C ILE A 71 3.06 20.05 -17.33
N LEU A 72 2.21 20.61 -16.46
CA LEU A 72 1.68 19.92 -15.28
C LEU A 72 0.55 18.94 -15.66
N ASP A 73 -0.08 19.11 -16.81
CA ASP A 73 -1.09 18.19 -17.34
C ASP A 73 -0.53 16.76 -17.57
N LYS A 74 0.79 16.64 -17.79
CA LYS A 74 1.49 15.36 -17.96
C LYS A 74 1.73 14.59 -16.66
N ILE A 75 1.48 15.18 -15.49
CA ILE A 75 1.66 14.51 -14.20
C ILE A 75 0.78 13.26 -14.10
N GLY A 76 -0.45 13.32 -14.65
CA GLY A 76 -1.35 12.16 -14.68
C GLY A 76 -0.76 11.00 -15.49
N ASP A 77 -0.23 11.28 -16.68
CA ASP A 77 0.42 10.30 -17.55
C ASP A 77 1.64 9.66 -16.87
N LEU A 78 2.47 10.48 -16.23
CA LEU A 78 3.67 10.02 -15.52
C LEU A 78 3.31 9.16 -14.31
N SER A 79 2.32 9.60 -13.51
CA SER A 79 1.83 8.85 -12.34
C SER A 79 1.28 7.48 -12.75
N VAL A 80 0.51 7.42 -13.84
CA VAL A 80 0.02 6.15 -14.41
C VAL A 80 1.18 5.27 -14.85
N GLY A 81 2.16 5.81 -15.57
CA GLY A 81 3.33 5.06 -16.02
C GLY A 81 4.14 4.48 -14.86
N VAL A 82 4.36 5.26 -13.81
CA VAL A 82 5.06 4.83 -12.59
C VAL A 82 4.29 3.73 -11.87
N LEU A 83 2.99 3.89 -11.69
CA LEU A 83 2.14 2.91 -11.02
C LEU A 83 2.09 1.57 -11.77
N LEU A 84 1.89 1.60 -13.09
CA LEU A 84 1.98 0.42 -13.94
C LEU A 84 3.36 -0.23 -13.81
N GLY A 85 4.42 0.57 -13.76
CA GLY A 85 5.78 0.09 -13.60
C GLY A 85 6.03 -0.61 -12.27
N LEU A 86 5.55 -0.04 -11.17
CA LEU A 86 5.63 -0.65 -9.85
C LEU A 86 4.93 -2.00 -9.84
N ILE A 87 3.66 -2.06 -10.26
CA ILE A 87 2.87 -3.30 -10.23
C ILE A 87 3.47 -4.36 -11.19
N ALA A 88 4.00 -3.93 -12.34
CA ALA A 88 4.74 -4.81 -13.25
C ALA A 88 5.98 -5.43 -12.58
N ILE A 89 6.71 -4.66 -11.78
CA ILE A 89 7.85 -5.19 -11.02
C ILE A 89 7.38 -6.17 -9.96
N TYR A 90 6.38 -5.83 -9.15
CA TYR A 90 5.90 -6.74 -8.09
C TYR A 90 5.33 -8.04 -8.66
N SER A 91 4.65 -7.97 -9.81
CA SER A 91 4.15 -9.18 -10.49
C SER A 91 5.24 -10.02 -11.14
N ALA A 92 6.30 -9.39 -11.66
CA ALA A 92 7.43 -10.10 -12.25
C ALA A 92 8.38 -10.71 -11.22
N ASN A 93 8.28 -10.29 -9.95
CA ASN A 93 9.31 -10.56 -8.95
C ASN A 93 8.82 -11.50 -7.85
N VAL A 94 9.17 -12.77 -8.00
CA VAL A 94 9.23 -13.74 -6.90
C VAL A 94 10.62 -13.57 -6.25
N GLY A 95 10.75 -12.65 -5.28
CA GLY A 95 11.94 -12.46 -4.44
C GLY A 95 13.15 -11.71 -5.04
N GLY A 96 13.50 -10.55 -4.43
CA GLY A 96 14.81 -9.90 -4.59
C GLY A 96 14.77 -8.39 -4.89
N LYS A 97 15.82 -7.65 -4.49
CA LYS A 97 16.08 -6.28 -4.95
C LYS A 97 16.42 -6.32 -6.45
N LYS A 98 15.83 -5.42 -7.24
CA LYS A 98 16.14 -5.25 -8.67
C LYS A 98 16.98 -3.99 -8.88
N ASP A 99 17.95 -4.09 -9.78
CA ASP A 99 18.66 -2.92 -10.26
C ASP A 99 17.85 -2.14 -11.32
N LEU A 100 18.37 -0.97 -11.71
CA LEU A 100 17.69 -0.08 -12.66
C LEU A 100 17.57 -0.70 -14.06
N GLU A 101 18.53 -1.52 -14.49
CA GLU A 101 18.53 -2.13 -15.83
C GLU A 101 17.51 -3.27 -15.90
N GLU A 102 17.39 -4.07 -14.83
CA GLU A 102 16.32 -5.06 -14.69
C GLU A 102 14.93 -4.40 -14.73
N ILE A 103 14.75 -3.30 -13.99
CA ILE A 103 13.50 -2.53 -14.00
C ILE A 103 13.20 -2.04 -15.42
N LYS A 104 14.18 -1.43 -16.08
CA LYS A 104 14.01 -0.93 -17.45
C LYS A 104 13.59 -2.05 -18.41
N SER A 105 14.21 -3.22 -18.33
CA SER A 105 13.86 -4.38 -19.15
C SER A 105 12.41 -4.84 -18.93
N ILE A 106 11.96 -4.91 -17.67
CA ILE A 106 10.57 -5.27 -17.33
C ILE A 106 9.58 -4.26 -17.91
N LEU A 107 9.86 -2.96 -17.78
CA LEU A 107 9.01 -1.89 -18.31
C LEU A 107 8.92 -1.94 -19.84
N GLU A 108 10.04 -2.20 -20.53
CA GLU A 108 10.10 -2.36 -21.99
C GLU A 108 9.27 -3.56 -22.45
N GLN A 109 9.37 -4.71 -21.77
CA GLN A 109 8.56 -5.90 -22.07
C GLN A 109 7.06 -5.62 -21.91
N LYS A 110 6.68 -4.82 -20.90
CA LYS A 110 5.29 -4.39 -20.67
C LYS A 110 4.87 -3.20 -21.53
N GLN A 111 5.75 -2.72 -22.43
CA GLN A 111 5.52 -1.60 -23.34
C GLN A 111 5.16 -0.29 -22.62
N ILE A 112 5.70 -0.10 -21.42
CA ILE A 112 5.60 1.13 -20.64
C ILE A 112 6.74 2.06 -21.12
N GLN A 113 6.51 2.78 -22.21
CA GLN A 113 7.52 3.61 -22.86
C GLN A 113 7.51 5.05 -22.33
N ASN A 114 8.43 5.35 -21.40
CA ASN A 114 8.77 6.71 -20.98
C ASN A 114 10.18 6.70 -20.38
N THR A 115 11.07 7.60 -20.81
CA THR A 115 12.48 7.63 -20.40
C THR A 115 12.69 7.98 -18.92
N ASP A 116 11.77 8.73 -18.32
CA ASP A 116 11.88 9.19 -16.93
C ASP A 116 11.30 8.16 -15.95
N VAL A 117 10.34 7.35 -16.39
CA VAL A 117 9.63 6.36 -15.57
C VAL A 117 10.57 5.34 -14.90
N PRO A 118 11.54 4.69 -15.58
CA PRO A 118 12.38 3.68 -14.96
C PRO A 118 13.10 4.15 -13.69
N LYS A 119 13.64 5.38 -13.70
CA LYS A 119 14.37 5.94 -12.56
C LYS A 119 13.44 6.23 -11.38
N ILE A 120 12.26 6.80 -11.66
CA ILE A 120 11.26 7.10 -10.62
C ILE A 120 10.72 5.79 -10.04
N VAL A 121 10.39 4.82 -10.90
CA VAL A 121 9.95 3.49 -10.50
C VAL A 121 11.02 2.81 -9.63
N TYR A 122 12.30 2.88 -10.00
CA TYR A 122 13.38 2.36 -9.17
C TYR A 122 13.40 3.01 -7.78
N ASN A 123 13.36 4.35 -7.69
CA ASN A 123 13.36 5.06 -6.42
C ASN A 123 12.19 4.64 -5.52
N ILE A 124 10.99 4.59 -6.08
CA ILE A 124 9.77 4.23 -5.35
C ILE A 124 9.73 2.74 -5.02
N TYR A 125 10.27 1.88 -5.87
CA TYR A 125 10.40 0.45 -5.59
C TYR A 125 11.30 0.19 -4.38
N GLN A 126 12.32 1.03 -4.15
CA GLN A 126 13.15 0.98 -2.95
C GLN A 126 12.49 1.65 -1.72
N ASN A 127 11.43 2.43 -1.91
CA ASN A 127 10.70 3.10 -0.83
C ASN A 127 9.82 2.09 -0.07
N TYR A 128 10.09 1.94 1.22
CA TYR A 128 9.38 0.98 2.08
C TYR A 128 7.88 1.31 2.22
N GLY A 129 7.52 2.58 2.35
CA GLY A 129 6.11 2.99 2.41
C GLY A 129 5.34 2.61 1.14
N ALA A 130 5.97 2.74 -0.03
CA ALA A 130 5.39 2.29 -1.30
C ALA A 130 5.27 0.77 -1.38
N GLN A 131 6.30 0.03 -0.94
CA GLN A 131 6.26 -1.43 -0.82
C GLN A 131 5.07 -1.87 0.03
N GLN A 132 4.89 -1.26 1.20
CA GLN A 132 3.80 -1.58 2.13
C GLN A 132 2.43 -1.32 1.52
N LYS A 133 2.22 -0.17 0.87
CA LYS A 133 0.93 0.16 0.24
C LYS A 133 0.57 -0.82 -0.87
N ILE A 134 1.54 -1.21 -1.69
CA ILE A 134 1.32 -2.22 -2.73
C ILE A 134 0.93 -3.55 -2.09
N GLN A 135 1.68 -4.02 -1.10
CA GLN A 135 1.32 -5.25 -0.40
C GLN A 135 -0.07 -5.20 0.24
N GLN A 136 -0.44 -4.07 0.85
CA GLN A 136 -1.75 -3.87 1.45
C GLN A 136 -2.86 -4.09 0.44
N THR A 137 -2.73 -3.51 -0.77
CA THR A 137 -3.70 -3.73 -1.84
C THR A 137 -3.83 -5.22 -2.18
N PHE A 138 -2.73 -5.97 -2.24
CA PHE A 138 -2.76 -7.43 -2.48
C PHE A 138 -3.35 -8.22 -1.31
N ILE A 139 -3.10 -7.84 -0.05
CA ILE A 139 -3.72 -8.49 1.11
C ILE A 139 -5.23 -8.27 1.11
N ILE A 140 -5.68 -7.04 0.86
CA ILE A 140 -7.10 -6.66 0.82
C ILE A 140 -7.85 -7.54 -0.18
N VAL A 141 -7.33 -7.66 -1.41
CA VAL A 141 -7.98 -8.45 -2.46
C VAL A 141 -7.81 -9.95 -2.27
N ASN A 142 -6.72 -10.41 -1.64
CA ASN A 142 -6.51 -11.84 -1.35
C ASN A 142 -7.50 -12.36 -0.29
N ASN A 143 -7.86 -11.52 0.68
CA ASN A 143 -8.82 -11.84 1.72
C ASN A 143 -10.29 -11.85 1.24
N ASP A 144 -10.57 -11.40 0.01
CA ASP A 144 -11.90 -11.53 -0.59
C ASP A 144 -11.98 -12.80 -1.44
N ASP A 145 -12.74 -13.79 -0.97
CA ASP A 145 -12.96 -15.06 -1.65
C ASP A 145 -13.64 -14.92 -3.02
N ASN A 146 -14.35 -13.81 -3.27
CA ASN A 146 -14.99 -13.55 -4.55
C ASN A 146 -14.00 -13.16 -5.65
N ILE A 147 -12.78 -12.74 -5.28
CA ILE A 147 -11.77 -12.27 -6.23
C ILE A 147 -10.94 -13.46 -6.71
N THR A 148 -10.80 -13.59 -8.03
CA THR A 148 -9.97 -14.65 -8.66
C THR A 148 -8.68 -14.13 -9.28
N ASP A 149 -8.65 -12.85 -9.64
CA ASP A 149 -7.52 -12.18 -10.28
C ASP A 149 -7.64 -10.66 -10.17
N LEU A 150 -6.52 -9.98 -10.36
CA LEU A 150 -6.45 -8.52 -10.47
C LEU A 150 -5.90 -8.16 -11.85
N LYS A 151 -6.67 -7.37 -12.61
CA LYS A 151 -6.28 -6.89 -13.93
C LYS A 151 -6.22 -5.38 -13.97
N ILE A 152 -5.24 -4.86 -14.70
CA ILE A 152 -5.07 -3.44 -14.95
C ILE A 152 -4.96 -3.22 -16.45
N GLU A 153 -5.87 -2.41 -16.97
CA GLU A 153 -5.91 -2.02 -18.38
C GLU A 153 -5.61 -0.53 -18.52
N ASN A 154 -4.85 -0.18 -19.56
CA ASN A 154 -4.66 1.19 -20.01
C ASN A 154 -5.05 1.26 -21.48
N LYS A 155 -5.92 2.22 -21.85
CA LYS A 155 -6.48 2.34 -23.22
C LYS A 155 -7.04 1.02 -23.76
N GLU A 156 -7.85 0.34 -22.95
CA GLU A 156 -8.51 -0.93 -23.32
C GLU A 156 -7.56 -2.10 -23.60
N ARG A 157 -6.27 -1.91 -23.33
CA ARG A 157 -5.25 -2.95 -23.39
C ARG A 157 -4.93 -3.42 -21.99
N GLU A 158 -4.98 -4.73 -21.79
CA GLU A 158 -4.45 -5.37 -20.60
C GLU A 158 -2.92 -5.19 -20.52
N ILE A 159 -2.48 -4.53 -19.45
CA ILE A 159 -1.06 -4.33 -19.15
C ILE A 159 -0.60 -5.35 -18.11
N ILE A 160 -1.47 -5.62 -17.14
CA ILE A 160 -1.19 -6.48 -15.98
C ILE A 160 -2.40 -7.38 -15.76
N SER A 161 -2.15 -8.67 -15.56
CA SER A 161 -3.12 -9.66 -15.11
C SER A 161 -2.41 -10.59 -14.15
N ILE A 162 -2.85 -10.61 -12.90
CA ILE A 162 -2.24 -11.41 -11.82
C ILE A 162 -3.32 -12.31 -11.25
N PRO A 163 -3.21 -13.64 -11.39
CA PRO A 163 -4.15 -14.56 -10.76
C PRO A 163 -3.97 -14.56 -9.24
N LYS A 164 -5.05 -14.84 -8.49
CA LYS A 164 -5.02 -14.87 -7.02
C LYS A 164 -3.98 -15.85 -6.46
N SER A 165 -3.69 -16.94 -7.16
CA SER A 165 -2.62 -17.89 -6.81
C SER A 165 -1.23 -17.24 -6.70
N GLU A 166 -1.01 -16.10 -7.35
CA GLU A 166 0.26 -15.36 -7.33
C GLU A 166 0.26 -14.19 -6.32
N PHE A 167 -0.86 -13.87 -5.68
CA PHE A 167 -0.91 -12.75 -4.73
C PHE A 167 0.05 -12.93 -3.56
N ASN A 168 0.20 -14.16 -3.07
CA ASN A 168 1.13 -14.46 -1.98
C ASN A 168 2.58 -14.15 -2.35
N ASN A 169 2.96 -14.24 -3.63
CA ASN A 169 4.32 -13.87 -4.05
C ASN A 169 4.59 -12.38 -3.78
N VAL A 170 3.59 -11.52 -4.02
CA VAL A 170 3.71 -10.08 -3.74
C VAL A 170 3.68 -9.79 -2.23
N ILE A 171 2.84 -10.52 -1.48
CA ILE A 171 2.65 -10.35 -0.03
C ILE A 171 3.90 -10.82 0.75
N GLU A 172 4.50 -11.95 0.38
CA GLU A 172 5.58 -12.57 1.14
C GLU A 172 6.96 -11.93 0.89
N ASN A 173 7.12 -11.14 -0.17
CA ASN A 173 8.38 -10.48 -0.54
C ASN A 173 8.97 -9.51 0.53
N LEU A 174 8.18 -9.06 1.52
CA LEU A 174 8.67 -8.22 2.65
C LEU A 174 8.90 -9.02 3.94
N SER A 175 8.43 -10.26 4.01
CA SER A 175 8.74 -11.15 5.12
C SER A 175 10.12 -11.75 4.89
N VAL A 176 11.17 -11.19 5.52
CA VAL A 176 12.25 -11.92 6.23
C VAL A 176 13.48 -11.03 6.54
N SER A 177 13.68 -9.88 5.92
CA SER A 177 14.83 -9.02 6.27
C SER A 177 14.40 -7.70 6.93
N GLU A 178 14.45 -7.71 8.27
CA GLU A 178 14.70 -6.53 9.11
C GLU A 178 13.75 -5.33 8.94
N ILE A 179 12.58 -5.38 9.61
CA ILE A 179 11.89 -4.14 10.02
C ILE A 179 12.70 -3.52 11.18
N GLU A 180 13.81 -2.87 10.86
CA GLU A 180 14.57 -2.05 11.81
C GLU A 180 14.19 -0.56 11.75
N SER A 181 13.48 -0.11 10.71
CA SER A 181 12.97 1.27 10.68
C SER A 181 11.77 1.43 9.74
N ILE A 182 10.73 2.10 10.23
CA ILE A 182 9.73 2.77 9.39
C ILE A 182 10.37 4.12 8.98
N PRO A 183 10.23 4.59 7.73
CA PRO A 183 10.65 5.93 7.34
C PRO A 183 10.00 6.98 8.26
N GLU A 184 10.79 7.94 8.76
CA GLU A 184 10.33 9.05 9.62
C GLU A 184 9.08 9.77 9.08
N SER A 185 8.86 9.74 7.76
CA SER A 185 7.72 10.37 7.08
C SER A 185 6.38 9.65 7.23
N ASP A 186 6.37 8.35 7.54
CA ASP A 186 5.14 7.56 7.81
C ASP A 186 4.78 7.56 9.30
N ILE A 187 5.60 8.26 10.10
CA ILE A 187 5.45 8.40 11.55
C ILE A 187 4.88 9.79 11.83
N LEU A 188 3.63 10.00 11.43
CA LEU A 188 2.83 11.06 12.01
C LEU A 188 2.10 10.49 13.23
N SER A 189 1.99 11.30 14.29
CA SER A 189 1.43 10.93 15.59
C SER A 189 -0.08 10.67 15.51
N ASP A 190 -0.46 9.57 14.87
CA ASP A 190 -1.85 9.24 14.59
C ASP A 190 -2.40 8.23 15.60
N GLU A 191 -3.71 8.34 15.86
CA GLU A 191 -4.45 7.32 16.59
C GLU A 191 -4.52 6.03 15.75
N ALA A 192 -4.03 4.93 16.31
CA ALA A 192 -3.99 3.62 15.66
C ALA A 192 -4.71 2.57 16.50
N ILE A 193 -5.32 1.58 15.84
CA ILE A 193 -5.83 0.37 16.49
C ILE A 193 -4.83 -0.76 16.27
N LEU A 194 -4.33 -1.32 17.36
CA LEU A 194 -3.41 -2.44 17.39
C LEU A 194 -4.10 -3.66 18.00
N ILE A 195 -4.02 -4.82 17.36
CA ILE A 195 -4.52 -6.08 17.93
C ILE A 195 -3.35 -6.82 18.57
N ILE A 196 -3.47 -7.24 19.81
CA ILE A 196 -2.38 -7.94 20.51
C ILE A 196 -2.12 -9.30 19.85
N LYS A 197 -0.91 -9.53 19.34
CA LYS A 197 -0.46 -10.81 18.78
C LYS A 197 0.34 -11.63 19.79
N THR A 198 1.29 -10.99 20.48
CA THR A 198 2.14 -11.60 21.51
C THR A 198 2.34 -10.62 22.64
N ILE A 199 2.08 -11.08 23.86
CA ILE A 199 2.28 -10.31 25.09
C ILE A 199 3.64 -10.66 25.67
N HIS A 200 4.41 -9.64 26.05
CA HIS A 200 5.67 -9.80 26.77
C HIS A 200 5.58 -9.08 28.12
N PHE A 201 5.68 -9.82 29.21
CA PHE A 201 5.48 -9.31 30.57
C PHE A 201 6.78 -8.86 31.26
N GLU A 202 7.94 -8.98 30.62
CA GLU A 202 9.25 -8.73 31.26
C GLU A 202 10.20 -7.87 30.39
N GLY A 203 10.82 -6.87 31.03
CA GLY A 203 11.97 -6.12 30.50
C GLY A 203 11.66 -5.12 29.38
N GLN A 204 12.67 -4.86 28.53
CA GLN A 204 12.56 -4.00 27.33
C GLN A 204 11.98 -4.73 26.10
N ALA A 205 11.34 -5.89 26.30
CA ALA A 205 10.90 -6.76 25.22
C ALA A 205 9.78 -6.09 24.40
N LYS A 206 9.96 -6.08 23.07
CA LYS A 206 8.97 -5.55 22.12
C LYS A 206 7.74 -6.47 22.09
N TRP A 207 6.56 -5.92 22.36
CA TRP A 207 5.28 -6.59 22.14
C TRP A 207 5.04 -6.80 20.65
N ALA A 208 4.31 -7.85 20.29
CA ALA A 208 3.88 -8.04 18.92
C ALA A 208 2.40 -7.67 18.76
N PHE A 209 2.09 -6.88 17.74
CA PHE A 209 0.73 -6.45 17.41
C PHE A 209 0.40 -6.75 15.97
N ILE A 210 -0.88 -6.85 15.64
CA ILE A 210 -1.36 -6.69 14.27
C ILE A 210 -1.79 -5.23 14.09
N PHE A 211 -1.17 -4.53 13.15
CA PHE A 211 -1.56 -3.20 12.71
C PHE A 211 -1.95 -3.29 11.23
N ARG A 212 -3.21 -2.94 10.91
CA ARG A 212 -3.75 -3.02 9.53
C ARG A 212 -3.43 -4.36 8.82
N GLY A 213 -3.54 -5.47 9.56
CA GLY A 213 -3.26 -6.82 9.03
C GLY A 213 -1.82 -7.32 9.20
N TYR A 214 -0.85 -6.47 9.60
CA TYR A 214 0.56 -6.86 9.68
C TYR A 214 1.09 -7.05 11.09
N PRO A 215 1.91 -8.08 11.35
CA PRO A 215 2.62 -8.21 12.60
C PRO A 215 3.71 -7.14 12.74
N ILE A 216 3.53 -6.20 13.65
CA ILE A 216 4.55 -5.24 14.06
C ILE A 216 5.12 -5.63 15.44
N LYS A 217 6.38 -5.25 15.69
CA LYS A 217 6.98 -5.33 17.03
C LYS A 217 7.22 -3.92 17.55
N ALA A 218 6.67 -3.59 18.72
CA ALA A 218 6.81 -2.27 19.31
C ALA A 218 6.92 -2.34 20.83
N SER A 219 7.66 -1.40 21.41
CA SER A 219 7.77 -1.27 22.86
C SER A 219 6.68 -0.32 23.37
N ILE A 220 6.04 -0.67 24.48
CA ILE A 220 5.11 0.21 25.18
C ILE A 220 5.91 1.05 26.16
N LYS A 221 5.83 2.39 26.04
CA LYS A 221 6.49 3.33 26.97
C LYS A 221 5.54 3.91 28.02
N ASP A 222 4.24 3.68 27.92
CA ASP A 222 3.25 4.14 28.88
C ASP A 222 3.39 3.37 30.21
N THR A 223 3.90 4.06 31.23
CA THR A 223 4.09 3.50 32.57
C THR A 223 2.77 3.19 33.28
N ASP A 224 1.72 3.96 33.02
CA ASP A 224 0.41 3.73 33.65
C ASP A 224 -0.24 2.46 33.08
N PHE A 225 -0.10 2.25 31.76
CA PHE A 225 -0.51 0.99 31.14
C PHE A 225 0.27 -0.21 31.70
N ILE A 226 1.61 -0.10 31.79
CA ILE A 226 2.46 -1.17 32.34
C ILE A 226 2.04 -1.50 33.78
N ASN A 227 1.77 -0.48 34.60
CA ASN A 227 1.30 -0.67 35.97
C ASN A 227 -0.08 -1.35 36.03
N ARG A 228 -0.96 -1.06 35.07
CA ARG A 228 -2.28 -1.71 34.96
C ARG A 228 -2.19 -3.17 34.55
N LEU A 229 -1.15 -3.63 33.85
CA LEU A 229 -0.96 -5.05 33.51
C LEU A 229 -0.93 -5.96 34.75
N ASN A 230 -0.55 -5.43 35.92
CA ASN A 230 -0.56 -6.18 37.17
C ASN A 230 -1.97 -6.47 37.69
N ASN A 231 -2.96 -5.66 37.30
CA ASN A 231 -4.33 -5.70 37.83
C ASN A 231 -5.38 -5.96 36.74
N GLU A 232 -5.02 -5.85 35.47
CA GLU A 232 -5.91 -6.03 34.32
C GLU A 232 -5.33 -7.08 33.36
N ALA A 233 -6.14 -8.07 33.01
CA ALA A 233 -5.74 -9.12 32.08
C ALA A 233 -5.96 -8.69 30.63
N PHE A 234 -4.87 -8.63 29.85
CA PHE A 234 -4.89 -8.50 28.40
C PHE A 234 -4.60 -9.87 27.76
N ARG A 235 -5.20 -10.12 26.60
CA ARG A 235 -5.08 -11.38 25.87
C ARG A 235 -4.74 -11.12 24.42
N LYS A 236 -4.16 -12.14 23.78
CA LYS A 236 -4.06 -12.19 22.32
C LYS A 236 -5.45 -11.98 21.71
N GLY A 237 -5.54 -11.07 20.74
CA GLY A 237 -6.78 -10.69 20.09
C GLY A 237 -7.46 -9.44 20.66
N ASP A 238 -7.07 -8.97 21.87
CA ASP A 238 -7.60 -7.70 22.38
C ASP A 238 -7.09 -6.53 21.51
N ALA A 239 -7.98 -5.56 21.26
CA ALA A 239 -7.67 -4.36 20.50
C ALA A 239 -7.29 -3.19 21.42
N LEU A 240 -6.26 -2.45 21.02
CA LEU A 240 -5.73 -1.31 21.73
C LEU A 240 -5.78 -0.08 20.82
N LYS A 241 -6.43 0.99 21.29
CA LYS A 241 -6.32 2.31 20.67
C LYS A 241 -5.10 3.03 21.25
N VAL A 242 -4.15 3.41 20.39
CA VAL A 242 -2.85 3.96 20.79
C VAL A 242 -2.49 5.19 19.97
N ILE A 243 -1.51 5.96 20.43
CA ILE A 243 -0.77 6.90 19.57
C ILE A 243 0.55 6.22 19.22
N LEU A 244 0.79 6.01 17.93
CA LEU A 244 1.99 5.34 17.44
C LEU A 244 3.01 6.38 16.95
N SER A 245 4.20 6.40 17.53
CA SER A 245 5.29 7.31 17.15
C SER A 245 6.61 6.53 17.09
N GLU A 246 7.32 6.51 15.98
CA GLU A 246 8.70 6.00 15.83
C GLU A 246 8.89 4.55 16.30
N LEU A 247 7.92 3.66 16.03
CA LEU A 247 7.90 2.28 16.56
C LEU A 247 7.90 2.20 18.11
N VAL A 248 7.67 3.33 18.75
CA VAL A 248 7.44 3.52 20.17
C VAL A 248 5.94 3.76 20.37
N ILE A 249 5.30 2.86 21.12
CA ILE A 249 3.91 3.06 21.48
C ILE A 249 3.88 3.96 22.72
N THR A 250 3.37 5.18 22.54
CA THR A 250 2.98 6.06 23.64
C THR A 250 1.47 5.95 23.76
N MET A 251 0.97 5.14 24.70
CA MET A 251 -0.47 5.02 24.87
C MET A 251 -1.02 6.28 25.56
N LYS A 252 -2.10 6.82 25.01
CA LYS A 252 -3.13 7.51 25.80
C LYS A 252 -4.33 6.59 25.76
N VAL A 253 -4.45 5.70 26.75
CA VAL A 253 -5.54 4.71 26.75
C VAL A 253 -6.89 5.42 26.88
N TYR A 254 -7.68 5.39 25.82
CA TYR A 254 -9.13 5.61 25.88
C TYR A 254 -9.84 4.27 25.67
N LYS A 255 -10.05 3.55 26.79
CA LYS A 255 -11.03 2.46 26.99
C LYS A 255 -10.88 1.20 26.08
N ARG A 256 -11.13 0.03 26.68
CA ARG A 256 -11.33 -1.24 25.94
C ARG A 256 -12.59 -1.13 25.07
N ILE A 257 -12.48 -1.42 23.78
CA ILE A 257 -13.62 -1.55 22.85
C ILE A 257 -14.08 -3.00 22.85
#